data_AF-A0A968BNY1-F1
#
_entry.id   AF-A0A968BNY1-F1
#
_cell.length_a   1.000
_cell.length_b   1.000
_cell.length_c   1.000
_cell.angle_alpha   90.00
_cell.angle_beta   90.00
_cell.angle_gamma   90.00
#
_symmetry.space_group_name_H-M   'P 1'
#
loop_
_entity.id
_entity.type
_entity.pdbx_description
1 polymer ?
#
loop_
_entity_poly.entity_id
_entity_poly.type
_entity_poly.pdbx_seq_one_letter_code
_entity_poly.pdbx_strand_id
1 'polypeptide(L)'
;GHPISRMSVVRLGLALVSVFLLTWQGGALIDPLGVTLMIGAGALYGFHLVLGQWTLADVDPRTVALYGLTTMSLVVGVPFLLQGGPAGPVSTDGWIAILLVAIFPTALARLLVFAGLRRIGGMQTALLALAEPLVAVLLAFALLSESFTLQQWIGVCLFLVSVLLIRRDTGLQIADE
;
A
#
# COMPACT_ATOMS: atom_id res chain seq x y z
N GLY A 1 18.79 6.00 -14.45
CA GLY A 1 18.61 5.29 -13.17
C GLY A 1 18.76 6.30 -12.05
N HIS A 2 17.83 6.33 -11.10
CA HIS A 2 17.86 7.29 -9.99
C HIS A 2 19.07 7.04 -9.08
N PRO A 3 19.85 8.09 -8.71
CA PRO A 3 20.98 7.91 -7.82
C PRO A 3 20.49 7.54 -6.42
N ILE A 4 20.93 6.39 -5.90
CA ILE A 4 20.59 5.96 -4.54
C ILE A 4 21.39 6.82 -3.56
N SER A 5 20.71 7.71 -2.84
CA SER A 5 21.35 8.54 -1.83
C SER A 5 21.62 7.74 -0.55
N ARG A 6 22.64 8.14 0.23
CA ARG A 6 22.89 7.53 1.55
C ARG A 6 21.68 7.66 2.48
N MET A 7 20.89 8.72 2.30
CA MET A 7 19.64 8.95 3.04
C MET A 7 18.57 7.92 2.65
N SER A 8 18.44 7.58 1.37
CA SER A 8 17.48 6.57 0.90
C SER A 8 17.76 5.19 1.51
N VAL A 9 19.04 4.80 1.65
CA VAL A 9 19.43 3.54 2.31
C VAL A 9 19.08 3.54 3.80
N VAL A 10 19.37 4.65 4.49
CA VAL A 10 19.02 4.81 5.92
C VAL A 10 17.51 4.72 6.13
N ARG A 11 16.72 5.38 5.28
CA ARG A 11 15.25 5.34 5.31
C ARG A 11 14.70 3.94 5.06
N LEU A 12 15.26 3.22 4.10
CA LEU A 12 14.88 1.83 3.84
C LEU A 12 15.15 0.95 5.06
N GLY A 13 16.32 1.08 5.68
CA GLY A 13 16.64 0.36 6.92
C GLY A 13 15.68 0.67 8.05
N LEU A 14 15.38 1.94 8.30
CA LEU A 14 14.40 2.39 9.30
C LEU A 14 13.01 1.82 9.01
N ALA A 15 12.58 1.84 7.76
CA ALA A 15 11.28 1.29 7.35
C ALA A 15 11.20 -0.22 7.60
N LEU A 16 12.23 -0.98 7.23
CA LEU A 16 12.28 -2.43 7.47
C LEU A 16 12.21 -2.77 8.97
N VAL A 17 12.97 -2.06 9.80
CA VAL A 17 12.94 -2.25 11.26
C VAL A 17 11.56 -1.88 11.81
N SER A 18 10.94 -0.79 11.33
CA SER A 18 9.62 -0.37 11.79
C SER A 18 8.54 -1.41 11.49
N VAL A 19 8.52 -1.95 10.26
CA VAL A 19 7.58 -3.00 9.85
C VAL A 19 7.80 -4.25 10.67
N PHE A 20 9.04 -4.67 10.88
CA PHE A 20 9.36 -5.80 11.75
C PHE A 20 8.80 -5.61 13.17
N LEU A 21 9.01 -4.44 13.78
CA LEU A 21 8.51 -4.17 15.13
C LEU A 21 6.99 -4.12 15.22
N LEU A 22 6.31 -3.64 14.16
CA LEU A 22 4.85 -3.55 14.09
C LEU A 22 4.17 -4.90 13.87
N THR A 23 4.76 -5.78 13.04
CA THR A 23 4.15 -7.05 12.64
C THR A 23 4.59 -8.23 13.50
N TRP A 24 5.65 -8.09 14.29
CA TRP A 24 6.13 -9.16 15.14
C TRP A 24 5.19 -9.42 16.31
N GLN A 25 4.46 -10.53 16.24
CA GLN A 25 3.54 -10.98 17.30
C GLN A 25 4.09 -12.17 18.11
N GLY A 26 5.28 -12.69 17.74
CA GLY A 26 5.92 -13.84 18.39
C GLY A 26 5.24 -15.19 18.10
N GLY A 27 6.02 -16.28 18.11
CA GLY A 27 5.47 -17.65 18.13
C GLY A 27 4.95 -18.24 16.81
N ALA A 28 5.15 -17.58 15.66
CA ALA A 28 4.73 -18.11 14.37
C ALA A 28 5.76 -19.12 13.80
N LEU A 29 5.28 -20.30 13.38
CA LEU A 29 6.06 -21.22 12.55
C LEU A 29 6.33 -20.56 11.20
N ILE A 30 7.61 -20.47 10.82
CA ILE A 30 8.02 -19.89 9.55
C ILE A 30 7.79 -20.92 8.44
N ASP A 31 6.84 -20.66 7.55
CA ASP A 31 6.65 -21.45 6.32
C ASP A 31 7.57 -20.92 5.20
N PRO A 32 8.57 -21.70 4.73
CA PRO A 32 9.48 -21.27 3.67
C PRO A 32 8.78 -20.94 2.34
N LEU A 33 7.65 -21.60 2.04
CA LEU A 33 6.89 -21.33 0.82
C LEU A 33 6.22 -19.95 0.92
N GLY A 34 5.54 -19.66 2.03
CA GLY A 34 4.96 -18.34 2.31
C GLY A 34 6.00 -17.22 2.24
N VAL A 35 7.20 -17.42 2.82
CA VAL A 35 8.30 -16.44 2.75
C VAL A 35 8.72 -16.19 1.29
N THR A 36 8.91 -17.25 0.51
CA THR A 36 9.30 -17.14 -0.90
C THR A 36 8.23 -16.42 -1.73
N LEU A 37 6.95 -16.73 -1.49
CA LEU A 37 5.82 -16.08 -2.15
C LEU A 37 5.71 -14.60 -1.77
N MET A 38 5.96 -14.22 -0.51
CA MET A 38 5.98 -12.81 -0.09
C MET A 38 7.11 -12.02 -0.75
N ILE A 39 8.31 -12.60 -0.85
CA ILE A 39 9.44 -11.96 -1.55
C ILE A 39 9.11 -11.80 -3.04
N GLY A 40 8.56 -12.84 -3.67
CA GLY A 40 8.09 -12.79 -5.06
C GLY A 40 7.01 -11.72 -5.29
N ALA A 41 6.03 -11.64 -4.39
CA ALA A 41 4.98 -10.62 -4.44
C ALA A 41 5.55 -9.20 -4.30
N GLY A 42 6.50 -8.98 -3.38
CA GLY A 42 7.19 -7.70 -3.23
C GLY A 42 7.98 -7.30 -4.47
N ALA A 43 8.70 -8.24 -5.09
CA ALA A 43 9.43 -8.00 -6.33
C ALA A 43 8.51 -7.67 -7.51
N LEU A 44 7.42 -8.43 -7.68
CA LEU A 44 6.41 -8.18 -8.71
C LEU A 44 5.71 -6.83 -8.51
N TYR A 45 5.40 -6.47 -7.26
CA TYR A 45 4.80 -5.18 -6.94
C TYR A 45 5.75 -4.01 -7.24
N GLY A 46 7.02 -4.12 -6.84
CA GLY A 46 8.05 -3.15 -7.19
C GLY A 46 8.21 -3.01 -8.71
N PHE A 47 8.25 -4.13 -9.43
CA PHE A 47 8.29 -4.15 -10.89
C PHE A 47 7.05 -3.48 -11.50
N HIS A 48 5.86 -3.74 -10.96
CA HIS A 48 4.61 -3.12 -11.40
C HIS A 48 4.65 -1.59 -11.25
N LEU A 49 5.19 -1.06 -10.15
CA LEU A 49 5.36 0.39 -9.96
C LEU A 49 6.34 0.99 -10.98
N VAL A 50 7.42 0.30 -11.31
CA VAL A 50 8.40 0.74 -12.32
C VAL A 50 7.83 0.69 -13.72
N LEU A 51 7.13 -0.38 -14.08
CA LEU A 51 6.51 -0.48 -15.39
C LEU A 51 5.39 0.55 -15.54
N GLY A 52 4.55 0.68 -14.51
CA GLY A 52 3.43 1.61 -14.49
C GLY A 52 3.86 3.06 -14.69
N GLN A 53 4.95 3.50 -14.06
CA GLN A 53 5.44 4.87 -14.22
C GLN A 53 5.92 5.16 -15.66
N TRP A 54 6.29 4.14 -16.46
CA TRP A 54 6.74 4.31 -17.85
C TRP A 54 5.60 4.14 -18.84
N THR A 55 4.72 3.16 -18.61
CA THR A 55 3.67 2.79 -19.58
C THR A 55 2.37 3.58 -19.41
N LEU A 56 2.13 4.16 -18.22
CA LEU A 56 0.87 4.83 -17.88
C LEU A 56 1.01 6.34 -17.75
N ALA A 57 2.21 6.90 -17.97
CA ALA A 57 2.46 8.34 -17.84
C ALA A 57 1.56 9.19 -18.75
N ASP A 58 1.29 8.71 -19.96
CA ASP A 58 0.52 9.43 -20.99
C ASP A 58 -0.95 8.97 -21.11
N VAL A 59 -1.41 8.07 -20.25
CA VAL A 59 -2.76 7.47 -20.34
C VAL A 59 -3.74 8.17 -19.39
N ASP A 60 -4.97 8.46 -19.85
CA ASP A 60 -5.97 9.06 -18.96
C ASP A 60 -6.21 8.17 -17.73
N PRO A 61 -6.08 8.71 -16.51
CA PRO A 61 -6.24 7.97 -15.27
C PRO A 61 -7.53 7.15 -15.14
N ARG A 62 -8.63 7.61 -15.74
CA ARG A 62 -9.91 6.89 -15.73
C ARG A 62 -9.82 5.58 -16.51
N THR A 63 -9.10 5.61 -17.62
CA THR A 63 -8.85 4.45 -18.47
C THR A 63 -7.98 3.44 -17.75
N VAL A 64 -6.92 3.91 -17.08
CA VAL A 64 -6.04 3.08 -16.24
C VAL A 64 -6.82 2.42 -15.11
N ALA A 65 -7.68 3.17 -14.44
CA ALA A 65 -8.52 2.65 -13.35
C ALA A 65 -9.48 1.56 -13.85
N LEU A 66 -10.16 1.79 -14.96
CA LEU A 66 -11.11 0.84 -15.55
C LEU A 66 -10.41 -0.47 -15.93
N TYR A 67 -9.34 -0.40 -16.72
CA TYR A 67 -8.60 -1.58 -17.15
C TYR A 67 -7.90 -2.27 -15.99
N GLY A 68 -7.35 -1.52 -15.03
CA GLY A 68 -6.72 -2.06 -13.84
C GLY A 68 -7.71 -2.83 -12.95
N LEU A 69 -8.86 -2.22 -12.64
CA LEU A 69 -9.92 -2.88 -11.85
C LEU A 69 -10.49 -4.10 -12.57
N THR A 70 -10.69 -4.02 -13.89
CA THR A 70 -11.18 -5.15 -14.69
C THR A 70 -10.16 -6.29 -14.69
N THR A 71 -8.88 -5.99 -14.90
CA THR A 71 -7.80 -6.99 -14.90
C THR A 71 -7.65 -7.62 -13.53
N MET A 72 -7.68 -6.83 -12.44
CA MET A 72 -7.68 -7.35 -11.07
C MET A 72 -8.85 -8.30 -10.82
N SER A 73 -10.05 -7.92 -11.25
CA SER A 73 -11.25 -8.75 -11.13
C SER A 73 -11.10 -10.08 -11.90
N LEU A 74 -10.53 -10.06 -13.10
CA LEU A 74 -10.31 -11.28 -13.88
C LEU A 74 -9.21 -12.18 -13.27
N VAL A 75 -8.08 -11.60 -12.87
CA VAL A 75 -6.94 -12.35 -12.32
C VAL A 75 -7.30 -13.03 -11.01
N VAL A 76 -8.17 -12.45 -10.19
CA VAL A 76 -8.63 -13.06 -8.94
C VAL A 76 -9.88 -13.92 -9.17
N GLY A 77 -10.84 -13.41 -9.93
CA GLY A 77 -12.14 -14.04 -10.17
C GLY A 77 -12.06 -15.32 -10.99
N VAL A 78 -11.22 -15.38 -12.02
CA VAL A 78 -11.09 -16.58 -12.85
C VAL A 78 -10.55 -17.77 -12.04
N PRO A 79 -9.41 -17.67 -11.31
CA PRO A 79 -8.96 -18.74 -10.44
C PRO A 79 -9.95 -19.11 -9.33
N PHE A 80 -10.67 -18.13 -8.77
CA PHE A 80 -11.71 -18.37 -7.78
C PHE A 80 -12.84 -19.24 -8.33
N LEU A 81 -13.34 -18.92 -9.54
CA LEU A 81 -14.37 -19.70 -10.21
C LEU A 81 -13.88 -21.10 -10.62
N LEU A 82 -12.62 -21.22 -11.03
CA LEU A 82 -12.01 -22.49 -11.44
C LEU A 82 -11.70 -23.43 -10.26
N GLN A 83 -11.43 -22.89 -9.06
CA GLN A 83 -11.18 -23.71 -7.87
C GLN A 83 -12.41 -24.50 -7.42
N GLY A 84 -13.62 -24.11 -7.83
CA GLY A 84 -14.85 -24.89 -7.64
C GLY A 84 -15.22 -25.18 -6.18
N GLY A 85 -14.51 -24.61 -5.21
CA GLY A 85 -14.80 -24.76 -3.80
C GLY A 85 -16.18 -24.17 -3.49
N PRO A 86 -16.96 -24.75 -2.56
CA PRO A 86 -18.21 -24.14 -2.15
C PRO A 86 -17.88 -22.74 -1.64
N ALA A 87 -18.31 -21.71 -2.37
CA ALA A 87 -18.49 -20.41 -1.77
C ALA A 87 -19.53 -20.65 -0.68
N GLY A 88 -19.06 -20.86 0.55
CA GLY A 88 -19.94 -20.99 1.70
C GLY A 88 -20.93 -19.82 1.65
N PRO A 89 -22.21 -20.04 1.98
CA PRO A 89 -23.22 -19.00 1.82
C PRO A 89 -22.74 -17.73 2.50
N VAL A 90 -22.45 -16.70 1.69
CA VAL A 90 -21.99 -15.41 2.18
C VAL A 90 -23.18 -14.79 2.90
N SER A 91 -23.02 -14.50 4.19
CA SER A 91 -24.05 -13.85 4.98
C SER A 91 -24.39 -12.47 4.41
N THR A 92 -25.57 -11.94 4.74
CA THR A 92 -25.96 -10.58 4.36
C THR A 92 -24.90 -9.55 4.81
N ASP A 93 -24.34 -9.73 6.00
CA ASP A 93 -23.25 -8.89 6.52
C ASP A 93 -21.97 -8.99 5.69
N GLY A 94 -21.64 -10.20 5.21
CA GLY A 94 -20.50 -10.41 4.31
C GLY A 94 -20.66 -9.67 2.99
N TRP A 95 -21.87 -9.67 2.41
CA TRP A 95 -22.16 -8.90 1.19
C TRP A 95 -22.08 -7.40 1.42
N ILE A 96 -22.56 -6.91 2.56
CA ILE A 96 -22.45 -5.50 2.94
C ILE A 96 -20.96 -5.12 3.06
N ALA A 97 -20.14 -5.93 3.74
CA ALA A 97 -18.71 -5.68 3.87
C ALA A 97 -18.01 -5.65 2.51
N ILE A 98 -18.31 -6.59 1.61
CA ILE A 98 -17.77 -6.61 0.24
C ILE A 98 -18.14 -5.33 -0.52
N LEU A 99 -19.41 -4.92 -0.47
CA LEU A 99 -19.87 -3.69 -1.14
C LEU A 99 -19.20 -2.44 -0.57
N LEU A 100 -19.06 -2.35 0.76
CA LEU A 100 -18.39 -1.23 1.40
C LEU A 100 -16.91 -1.15 0.98
N VAL A 101 -16.19 -2.28 0.94
CA VAL A 101 -14.79 -2.32 0.49
C VAL A 101 -14.66 -2.02 -1.00
N ALA A 102 -15.58 -2.48 -1.84
CA ALA A 102 -15.56 -2.20 -3.28
C ALA A 102 -15.81 -0.72 -3.58
N ILE A 103 -16.72 -0.07 -2.85
CA ILE A 103 -17.11 1.31 -3.12
C ILE A 103 -16.11 2.30 -2.50
N PHE A 104 -15.81 2.18 -1.21
CA PHE A 104 -15.09 3.22 -0.47
C PHE A 104 -13.57 3.15 -0.67
N PRO A 105 -12.84 2.15 -0.14
CA PRO A 105 -11.39 2.10 -0.27
C PRO A 105 -10.91 1.72 -1.68
N THR A 106 -11.77 1.15 -2.53
CA THR A 106 -11.35 0.70 -3.87
C THR A 106 -11.69 1.72 -4.95
N ALA A 107 -12.97 1.98 -5.21
CA ALA A 107 -13.40 2.85 -6.31
C ALA A 107 -13.27 4.34 -5.96
N LEU A 108 -13.84 4.76 -4.83
CA LEU A 108 -13.85 6.17 -4.42
C LEU A 108 -12.44 6.67 -4.11
N ALA A 109 -11.62 5.90 -3.39
CA ALA A 109 -10.23 6.27 -3.12
C ALA A 109 -9.43 6.51 -4.42
N ARG A 110 -9.53 5.61 -5.41
CA ARG A 110 -8.87 5.79 -6.71
C ARG A 110 -9.35 7.05 -7.42
N LEU A 111 -10.66 7.29 -7.46
CA LEU A 111 -11.21 8.52 -8.06
C LEU A 111 -10.71 9.78 -7.35
N LEU A 112 -10.64 9.77 -6.02
CA LEU A 112 -10.13 10.88 -5.22
C LEU A 112 -8.64 11.12 -5.43
N VAL A 113 -7.82 10.08 -5.56
CA VAL A 113 -6.39 10.22 -5.90
C VAL A 113 -6.24 10.90 -7.25
N PHE A 114 -7.00 10.50 -8.27
CA PHE A 114 -6.93 11.14 -9.58
C PHE A 114 -7.49 12.57 -9.58
N ALA A 115 -8.55 12.83 -8.83
CA ALA A 115 -9.08 14.17 -8.65
C ALA A 115 -8.09 15.08 -7.91
N GLY A 116 -7.40 14.56 -6.88
CA GLY A 116 -6.34 15.23 -6.15
C GLY A 116 -5.17 15.57 -7.07
N LEU A 117 -4.68 14.58 -7.82
CA LEU A 117 -3.58 14.77 -8.78
C LEU A 117 -3.86 15.91 -9.77
N ARG A 118 -5.09 16.00 -10.28
CA ARG A 118 -5.51 17.07 -11.20
C ARG A 118 -5.69 18.44 -10.54
N ARG A 119 -6.08 18.51 -9.26
CA ARG A 119 -6.43 19.78 -8.58
C ARG A 119 -5.28 20.40 -7.79
N ILE A 120 -4.47 19.59 -7.12
CA ILE A 120 -3.43 20.03 -6.18
C ILE A 120 -2.01 19.68 -6.65
N GLY A 121 -1.88 18.95 -7.77
CA GLY A 121 -0.60 18.57 -8.36
C GLY A 121 0.08 17.38 -7.68
N GLY A 122 1.09 16.82 -8.34
CA GLY A 122 1.80 15.60 -7.89
C GLY A 122 2.44 15.73 -6.51
N MET A 123 3.11 16.85 -6.25
CA MET A 123 3.81 17.07 -4.98
C MET A 123 2.87 17.15 -3.77
N GLN A 124 1.74 17.86 -3.87
CA GLN A 124 0.78 17.94 -2.76
C GLN A 124 0.06 16.60 -2.55
N THR A 125 -0.21 15.86 -3.64
CA THR A 125 -0.77 14.50 -3.58
C THR A 125 0.20 13.54 -2.89
N ALA A 126 1.50 13.63 -3.19
CA ALA A 126 2.54 12.85 -2.53
C ALA A 126 2.62 13.18 -1.03
N LEU A 127 2.54 14.46 -0.65
CA LEU A 127 2.49 14.86 0.75
C LEU A 127 1.25 14.31 1.49
N LEU A 128 0.10 14.23 0.80
CA LEU A 128 -1.11 13.63 1.35
C LEU A 128 -0.98 12.12 1.52
N ALA A 129 -0.30 11.45 0.60
CA ALA A 129 0.02 10.02 0.73
C ALA A 129 0.93 9.73 1.94
N LEU A 130 1.79 10.68 2.35
CA LEU A 130 2.56 10.55 3.60
C LEU A 130 1.70 10.63 4.86
N ALA A 131 0.49 11.20 4.77
CA ALA A 131 -0.45 11.27 5.89
C ALA A 131 -1.29 10.00 6.03
N GLU A 132 -1.45 9.21 4.97
CA GLU A 132 -2.24 7.97 4.96
C GLU A 132 -1.86 7.00 6.08
N PRO A 133 -0.57 6.66 6.32
CA PRO A 133 -0.23 5.71 7.37
C PRO A 133 -0.48 6.28 8.78
N LEU A 134 -0.34 7.61 8.97
CA LEU A 134 -0.62 8.25 10.25
C LEU A 134 -2.12 8.15 10.55
N VAL A 135 -2.97 8.41 9.56
CA VAL A 135 -4.42 8.25 9.69
C VAL A 135 -4.78 6.79 9.96
N ALA A 136 -4.13 5.83 9.29
CA ALA A 136 -4.35 4.41 9.53
C ALA A 136 -4.05 3.99 10.97
N VAL A 137 -2.90 4.41 11.53
CA VAL A 137 -2.54 4.13 12.93
C VAL A 137 -3.52 4.77 13.91
N LEU A 138 -3.94 6.02 13.65
CA LEU A 138 -4.91 6.71 14.50
C LEU A 138 -6.28 6.02 14.49
N LEU A 139 -6.75 5.58 13.32
CA LEU A 139 -8.01 4.85 13.19
C LEU A 139 -7.92 3.45 13.81
N ALA A 140 -6.79 2.75 13.70
CA ALA A 140 -6.58 1.48 14.40
C ALA A 140 -6.70 1.65 15.92
N PHE A 141 -6.11 2.71 16.47
CA PHE A 141 -6.22 3.02 17.90
C PHE A 141 -7.65 3.44 18.31
N ALA A 142 -8.26 4.38 17.57
CA ALA A 142 -9.52 5.01 17.97
C ALA A 142 -10.77 4.19 17.64
N LEU A 143 -10.79 3.49 16.49
CA LEU A 143 -11.96 2.76 16.00
C LEU A 143 -11.89 1.27 16.35
N LEU A 144 -10.72 0.63 16.19
CA LEU A 144 -10.56 -0.79 16.49
C LEU A 144 -10.24 -1.05 17.97
N SER A 145 -9.98 0.00 18.76
CA SER A 145 -9.58 -0.10 20.18
C SER A 145 -8.38 -1.02 20.38
N GLU A 146 -7.47 -1.11 19.40
CA GLU A 146 -6.28 -1.94 19.48
C GLU A 146 -5.32 -1.37 20.53
N SER A 147 -4.89 -2.23 21.46
CA SER A 147 -3.87 -1.89 22.44
C SER A 147 -2.49 -2.20 21.86
N PHE A 148 -1.74 -1.14 21.54
CA PHE A 148 -0.38 -1.28 21.05
C PHE A 148 0.58 -1.58 22.21
N THR A 149 1.41 -2.59 22.03
CA THR A 149 2.53 -2.88 22.93
C THR A 149 3.60 -1.78 22.82
N LEU A 150 4.48 -1.68 23.84
CA LEU A 150 5.60 -0.73 23.81
C LEU A 150 6.48 -0.92 22.56
N GLN A 151 6.65 -2.17 22.12
CA GLN A 151 7.38 -2.51 20.90
C GLN A 151 6.72 -1.91 19.65
N GLN A 152 5.40 -2.03 19.53
CA GLN A 152 4.67 -1.48 18.39
C GLN A 152 4.69 0.06 18.38
N TRP A 153 4.63 0.70 19.55
CA TRP A 153 4.82 2.16 19.66
C TRP A 153 6.18 2.61 19.13
N ILE A 154 7.26 1.89 19.47
CA ILE A 154 8.58 2.15 18.90
C ILE A 154 8.56 1.98 17.38
N GLY A 155 7.88 0.94 16.88
CA GLY A 155 7.65 0.72 15.46
C GLY A 155 6.95 1.91 14.77
N VAL A 156 5.86 2.42 15.35
CA VAL A 156 5.14 3.61 14.85
C VAL A 156 6.05 4.83 14.82
N CYS A 157 6.78 5.12 15.91
CA CYS A 157 7.70 6.25 15.96
C CYS A 157 8.79 6.14 14.88
N LEU A 158 9.37 4.96 14.70
CA LEU A 158 10.42 4.72 13.71
C LEU A 158 9.89 4.86 12.28
N PHE A 159 8.67 4.39 12.03
CA PHE A 159 7.97 4.57 10.77
C PHE A 159 7.76 6.06 10.46
N LEU A 160 7.26 6.84 11.42
CA LEU A 160 7.06 8.28 11.27
C LEU A 160 8.37 9.02 10.99
N VAL A 161 9.46 8.66 11.66
CA VAL A 161 10.78 9.24 11.39
C VAL A 161 11.24 8.91 9.97
N SER A 162 11.08 7.66 9.51
CA SER A 162 11.43 7.24 8.14
C SER A 162 10.65 8.03 7.07
N VAL A 163 9.34 8.22 7.31
CA VAL A 163 8.46 9.01 6.45
C VAL A 163 8.89 10.48 6.44
N LEU A 164 9.14 11.11 7.59
CA LEU A 164 9.54 12.52 7.64
C LEU A 164 10.88 12.79 6.96
N LEU A 165 11.80 11.83 6.99
CA LEU A 165 13.08 11.92 6.30
C LEU A 165 12.94 11.97 4.76
N ILE A 166 11.79 11.62 4.18
CA ILE A 166 11.56 11.77 2.73
C ILE A 166 11.72 13.22 2.26
N ARG A 167 11.32 14.18 3.10
CA ARG A 167 11.40 15.61 2.77
C ARG A 167 12.84 16.12 2.74
N ARG A 168 13.78 15.38 3.33
CA ARG A 168 15.21 15.71 3.35
C ARG A 168 16.02 14.90 2.34
N ASP A 169 15.39 14.03 1.57
CA ASP A 169 16.07 13.23 0.57
C ASP A 169 16.21 14.03 -0.73
N THR A 170 17.33 14.72 -0.86
CA THR A 170 17.66 15.57 -2.02
C THR A 170 17.69 14.78 -3.34
N GLY A 171 17.91 13.45 -3.30
CA GLY A 171 17.93 12.60 -4.49
C GLY A 171 16.57 12.39 -5.16
N LEU A 172 15.46 12.58 -4.43
CA LEU A 172 14.11 12.55 -4.99
C LEU A 172 13.68 13.94 -5.49
N GLN A 173 14.17 15.02 -4.87
CA GLN A 173 13.87 16.39 -5.30
C GLN A 173 14.48 16.73 -6.66
N ILE A 174 15.66 16.19 -6.99
CA ILE A 174 16.34 16.42 -8.28
C ILE A 174 15.67 15.62 -9.43
N ALA A 175 14.86 14.60 -9.12
CA ALA A 175 14.17 13.80 -10.12
C ALA A 175 12.78 14.36 -10.50
N ASP A 176 12.23 15.22 -9.64
CA ASP A 176 10.95 15.92 -9.86
C ASP A 176 11.15 17.31 -10.53
N GLU A 177 12.39 17.73 -10.80
CA GLU A 177 12.78 18.91 -11.60
C GLU A 177 13.17 18.53 -13.04
#